data_AF-A0ABD6YT09-F1
#
_entry.id   AF-A0ABD6YT09-F1
#
_cell.length_a   1.000
_cell.length_b   1.000
_cell.length_c   1.000
_cell.angle_alpha   90.00
_cell.angle_beta   90.00
_cell.angle_gamma   90.00
#
_symmetry.space_group_name_H-M   'P 1'
#
loop_
_entity.id
_entity.type
_entity.pdbx_description
1 polymer ?
#
loop_
_entity_poly.entity_id
_entity_poly.type
_entity_poly.pdbx_seq_one_letter_code
_entity_poly.pdbx_strand_id
1 'polypeptide(L)'
;MKKYLLKIYFILSLLLVADIAAYFLYKISLRGYYADIILFWLWFFGSIFVIIVYWKKLLAKLFLGTIILAFILSMLPMGLFFYAFIFSSTPAGLWMNKDLNENYRAQIVSYSVMVPPLLQIVEKKGLFEKQIIQCTDSELRDRNLEVSIRNSKDLILQKDTDSTITLTLFYGGPNTTLTFNKVTGKLIKIEK
;
A
#
# COMPACT_ATOMS: atom_id res chain seq x y z
N MET A 1 -24.95 -17.27 19.59
CA MET A 1 -23.54 -16.85 19.52
C MET A 1 -22.81 -17.32 18.25
N LYS A 2 -22.66 -18.64 18.01
CA LYS A 2 -21.93 -19.17 16.83
C LYS A 2 -22.41 -18.65 15.46
N LYS A 3 -23.73 -18.48 15.27
CA LYS A 3 -24.32 -17.91 14.04
C LYS A 3 -23.97 -16.43 13.83
N TYR A 4 -23.95 -15.62 14.90
CA TYR A 4 -23.59 -14.21 14.83
C TYR A 4 -22.10 -14.02 14.52
N LEU A 5 -21.25 -14.87 15.11
CA LEU A 5 -19.83 -14.91 14.78
C LEU A 5 -19.59 -15.11 13.28
N LEU A 6 -20.28 -16.08 12.69
CA LEU A 6 -20.12 -16.41 11.29
C LEU A 6 -20.64 -15.30 10.37
N LYS A 7 -21.72 -14.60 10.76
CA LYS A 7 -22.20 -13.40 10.06
C LYS A 7 -21.17 -12.26 10.11
N ILE A 8 -20.62 -11.96 11.29
CA ILE A 8 -19.59 -10.91 11.44
C ILE A 8 -18.36 -11.24 10.60
N TYR A 9 -17.88 -12.49 10.67
CA TYR A 9 -16.75 -12.94 9.87
C TYR A 9 -17.02 -12.86 8.36
N PHE A 10 -18.23 -13.21 7.93
CA PHE A 10 -18.63 -13.09 6.54
C PHE A 10 -18.63 -11.64 6.06
N ILE A 11 -19.20 -10.71 6.85
CA ILE A 11 -19.18 -9.28 6.56
C ILE A 11 -17.73 -8.77 6.47
N LEU A 12 -16.89 -9.15 7.42
CA LEU A 12 -15.48 -8.77 7.46
C LEU A 12 -14.72 -9.30 6.24
N SER A 13 -14.98 -10.53 5.83
CA SER A 13 -14.39 -11.13 4.63
C SER A 13 -14.83 -10.40 3.36
N LEU A 14 -16.11 -10.03 3.27
CA LEU A 14 -16.65 -9.29 2.15
C LEU A 14 -16.05 -7.88 2.06
N LEU A 15 -15.85 -7.22 3.22
CA LEU A 15 -15.18 -5.93 3.30
C LEU A 15 -13.72 -6.01 2.83
N LEU A 16 -12.97 -7.02 3.26
CA LEU A 16 -11.59 -7.23 2.82
C LEU A 16 -11.50 -7.49 1.31
N VAL A 17 -12.39 -8.32 0.76
CA VAL A 17 -12.42 -8.60 -0.68
C VAL A 17 -12.78 -7.34 -1.47
N ALA A 18 -13.74 -6.54 -0.98
CA ALA A 18 -14.11 -5.28 -1.60
C ALA A 18 -12.95 -4.27 -1.60
N ASP A 19 -12.22 -4.18 -0.50
CA ASP A 19 -11.05 -3.32 -0.35
C ASP A 19 -9.91 -3.72 -1.32
N ILE A 20 -9.55 -5.01 -1.36
CA ILE A 20 -8.55 -5.52 -2.31
C ILE A 20 -8.98 -5.26 -3.76
N ALA A 21 -10.25 -5.48 -4.09
CA ALA A 21 -10.78 -5.23 -5.43
C ALA A 21 -10.75 -3.74 -5.79
N ALA A 22 -11.10 -2.86 -4.85
CA ALA A 22 -11.05 -1.41 -5.04
C ALA A 22 -9.62 -0.92 -5.28
N TYR A 23 -8.65 -1.46 -4.55
CA TYR A 23 -7.24 -1.14 -4.75
C TYR A 23 -6.72 -1.66 -6.09
N PHE A 24 -7.06 -2.89 -6.47
CA PHE A 24 -6.60 -3.48 -7.72
C PHE A 24 -7.16 -2.76 -8.95
N LEU A 25 -8.47 -2.46 -8.97
CA LEU A 25 -9.16 -1.89 -10.12
C LEU A 25 -9.05 -0.36 -10.20
N TYR A 26 -9.13 0.33 -9.06
CA TYR A 26 -9.27 1.79 -9.01
C TYR A 26 -8.16 2.50 -8.25
N LYS A 27 -7.22 1.75 -7.66
CA LYS A 27 -6.18 2.28 -6.76
C LYS A 27 -6.75 3.06 -5.58
N ILE A 28 -7.93 2.64 -5.12
CA ILE A 28 -8.64 3.19 -3.97
C ILE A 28 -8.34 2.30 -2.76
N SER A 29 -8.02 2.91 -1.63
CA SER A 29 -7.79 2.25 -0.34
C SER A 29 -8.62 2.93 0.75
N LEU A 30 -8.66 2.35 1.95
CA LEU A 30 -9.20 3.04 3.10
C LEU A 30 -8.30 4.22 3.49
N ARG A 31 -8.90 5.22 4.14
CA ARG A 31 -8.15 6.40 4.58
C ARG A 31 -7.11 6.04 5.63
N GLY A 32 -5.88 6.48 5.37
CA GLY A 32 -4.72 6.24 6.21
C GLY A 32 -4.03 4.93 5.89
N TYR A 33 -2.70 4.96 5.86
CA TYR A 33 -1.84 3.82 5.54
C TYR A 33 -2.14 2.56 6.38
N TYR A 34 -2.52 2.73 7.66
CA TYR A 34 -2.72 1.61 8.58
C TYR A 34 -4.13 0.99 8.49
N ALA A 35 -5.09 1.62 7.83
CA ALA A 35 -6.47 1.14 7.82
C ALA A 35 -6.58 -0.23 7.13
N ASP A 36 -5.97 -0.38 5.95
CA ASP A 36 -5.96 -1.65 5.21
C ASP A 36 -5.23 -2.76 5.99
N ILE A 37 -4.12 -2.40 6.64
CA ILE A 37 -3.34 -3.28 7.51
C ILE A 37 -4.20 -3.80 8.66
N ILE A 38 -4.90 -2.91 9.36
CA ILE A 38 -5.77 -3.27 10.49
C ILE A 38 -6.90 -4.16 10.01
N LEU A 39 -7.54 -3.83 8.88
CA LEU A 39 -8.62 -4.63 8.29
C LEU A 39 -8.14 -6.06 7.99
N PHE A 40 -6.95 -6.18 7.38
CA PHE A 40 -6.34 -7.48 7.08
C PHE A 40 -6.09 -8.30 8.34
N TRP A 41 -5.46 -7.73 9.37
CA TRP A 41 -5.17 -8.47 10.62
C TRP A 41 -6.43 -8.83 11.40
N LEU A 42 -7.43 -7.95 11.41
CA LEU A 42 -8.73 -8.24 12.01
C LEU A 42 -9.37 -9.47 11.34
N TRP A 43 -9.33 -9.51 10.00
CA TRP A 43 -9.80 -10.66 9.24
C TRP A 43 -8.99 -11.92 9.55
N PHE A 44 -7.65 -11.83 9.55
CA PHE A 44 -6.77 -12.98 9.76
C PHE A 44 -6.95 -13.62 11.15
N PHE A 45 -6.97 -12.82 12.22
CA PHE A 45 -7.26 -13.35 13.57
C PHE A 45 -8.69 -13.86 13.68
N GLY A 46 -9.64 -13.20 13.00
CA GLY A 46 -11.00 -13.69 12.85
C GLY A 46 -11.08 -15.08 12.22
N SER A 47 -10.29 -15.32 11.16
CA SER A 47 -10.19 -16.63 10.49
C SER A 47 -9.70 -17.72 11.45
N ILE A 48 -8.64 -17.44 12.21
CA ILE A 48 -8.10 -18.38 13.22
C ILE A 48 -9.17 -18.67 14.29
N PHE A 49 -9.84 -17.64 14.79
CA PHE A 49 -10.89 -17.80 15.79
C PHE A 49 -12.05 -18.67 15.29
N VAL A 50 -12.51 -18.44 14.04
CA VAL A 50 -13.54 -19.28 13.39
C VAL A 50 -13.07 -20.72 13.29
N ILE A 51 -11.80 -20.98 12.91
CA ILE A 51 -11.25 -22.33 12.83
C ILE A 51 -11.30 -23.04 14.19
N ILE A 52 -10.90 -22.37 15.26
CA ILE A 52 -10.91 -22.94 16.62
C ILE A 52 -12.34 -23.28 17.06
N VAL A 53 -13.29 -22.36 16.88
CA VAL A 53 -14.70 -22.57 17.28
C VAL A 53 -15.36 -23.70 16.49
N TYR A 54 -14.99 -23.89 15.22
CA TYR A 54 -15.56 -24.89 14.32
C TYR A 54 -14.63 -26.08 14.06
N TRP A 55 -13.64 -26.34 14.94
CA TRP A 55 -12.61 -27.38 14.76
C TRP A 55 -13.14 -28.79 14.43
N LYS A 56 -14.33 -29.12 14.94
CA LYS A 56 -14.99 -30.41 14.70
C LYS A 56 -15.52 -30.55 13.26
N LYS A 57 -15.62 -29.47 12.48
CA LYS A 57 -16.12 -29.46 11.10
C LYS A 57 -14.97 -29.66 10.11
N LEU A 58 -15.21 -30.49 9.09
CA LEU A 58 -14.26 -30.75 8.01
C LEU A 58 -13.85 -29.45 7.29
N LEU A 59 -14.81 -28.57 6.99
CA LEU A 59 -14.55 -27.29 6.32
C LEU A 59 -13.56 -26.39 7.08
N ALA A 60 -13.59 -26.37 8.42
CA ALA A 60 -12.66 -25.58 9.20
C ALA A 60 -11.23 -26.12 9.09
N LYS A 61 -11.06 -27.45 9.04
CA LYS A 61 -9.76 -28.09 8.83
C LYS A 61 -9.22 -27.88 7.43
N LEU A 62 -10.09 -27.96 6.41
CA LEU A 62 -9.73 -27.66 5.03
C LEU A 62 -9.28 -26.20 4.91
N PHE A 63 -10.03 -25.27 5.51
CA PHE A 63 -9.67 -23.85 5.49
C PHE A 63 -8.31 -23.59 6.15
N LEU A 64 -8.03 -24.21 7.30
CA LEU A 64 -6.69 -24.17 7.90
C LEU A 64 -5.62 -24.74 6.97
N GLY A 65 -5.89 -25.89 6.36
CA GLY A 65 -5.01 -26.51 5.37
C GLY A 65 -4.70 -25.56 4.20
N THR A 66 -5.71 -24.84 3.70
CA THR A 66 -5.53 -23.82 2.65
C THR A 66 -4.66 -22.66 3.11
N ILE A 67 -4.84 -22.16 4.34
CA ILE A 67 -3.99 -21.08 4.89
C ILE A 67 -2.53 -21.54 4.99
N ILE A 68 -2.29 -22.72 5.55
CA ILE A 68 -0.94 -23.29 5.68
C ILE A 68 -0.32 -23.51 4.30
N LEU A 69 -1.08 -24.09 3.38
CA LEU A 69 -0.62 -24.35 2.02
C LEU A 69 -0.28 -23.04 1.30
N ALA A 70 -1.17 -22.04 1.33
CA ALA A 70 -0.93 -20.73 0.74
C ALA A 70 0.31 -20.05 1.34
N PHE A 71 0.51 -20.18 2.65
CA PHE A 71 1.69 -19.67 3.33
C PHE A 71 2.98 -20.34 2.84
N ILE A 72 3.00 -21.68 2.73
CA ILE A 72 4.15 -22.42 2.17
C ILE A 72 4.40 -22.04 0.71
N LEU A 73 3.35 -21.98 -0.12
CA LEU A 73 3.47 -21.58 -1.52
C LEU A 73 3.99 -20.16 -1.67
N SER A 74 3.65 -19.24 -0.76
CA SER A 74 4.15 -17.86 -0.80
C SER A 74 5.67 -17.77 -0.65
N MET A 75 6.29 -18.77 0.00
CA MET A 75 7.74 -18.85 0.20
C MET A 75 8.51 -19.34 -1.02
N LEU A 76 7.86 -20.00 -1.99
CA LEU A 76 8.53 -20.60 -3.15
C LEU A 76 8.31 -19.76 -4.43
N PRO A 77 9.33 -19.59 -5.30
CA PRO A 77 10.70 -20.13 -5.22
C PRO A 77 11.70 -19.27 -4.42
N MET A 78 11.47 -17.96 -4.29
CA MET A 78 12.39 -17.01 -3.63
C MET A 78 11.72 -16.19 -2.52
N GLY A 79 10.52 -16.59 -2.09
CA GLY A 79 9.74 -15.86 -1.10
C GLY A 79 9.22 -14.51 -1.57
N LEU A 80 9.19 -14.23 -2.88
CA LEU A 80 8.75 -12.93 -3.39
C LEU A 80 7.30 -12.62 -3.00
N PHE A 81 6.42 -13.60 -3.14
CA PHE A 81 5.03 -13.47 -2.71
C PHE A 81 4.93 -13.32 -1.19
N PHE A 82 5.77 -14.02 -0.44
CA PHE A 82 5.88 -13.87 1.00
C PHE A 82 6.33 -12.45 1.41
N TYR A 83 7.37 -11.89 0.78
CA TYR A 83 7.82 -10.52 1.05
C TYR A 83 6.77 -9.48 0.64
N ALA A 84 6.13 -9.65 -0.52
CA ALA A 84 5.03 -8.78 -0.93
C ALA A 84 3.87 -8.84 0.06
N PHE A 85 3.54 -10.04 0.55
CA PHE A 85 2.56 -10.23 1.60
C PHE A 85 2.96 -9.53 2.91
N ILE A 86 4.18 -9.72 3.41
CA ILE A 86 4.65 -9.07 4.64
C ILE A 86 4.67 -7.55 4.48
N PHE A 87 5.21 -7.01 3.38
CA PHE A 87 5.31 -5.56 3.19
C PHE A 87 3.97 -4.87 2.93
N SER A 88 2.98 -5.57 2.38
CA SER A 88 1.63 -5.03 2.22
C SER A 88 0.78 -5.19 3.49
N SER A 89 0.96 -6.26 4.26
CA SER A 89 0.20 -6.53 5.49
C SER A 89 0.84 -5.94 6.75
N THR A 90 2.02 -5.34 6.67
CA THR A 90 2.71 -4.75 7.81
C THR A 90 3.34 -3.40 7.46
N PRO A 91 3.68 -2.57 8.46
CA PRO A 91 4.39 -1.31 8.22
C PRO A 91 5.84 -1.47 7.77
N ALA A 92 6.38 -2.70 7.66
CA ALA A 92 7.78 -2.93 7.31
C ALA A 92 8.15 -2.42 5.91
N GLY A 93 7.17 -2.30 5.01
CA GLY A 93 7.37 -1.71 3.69
C GLY A 93 7.36 -0.18 3.68
N LEU A 94 6.99 0.49 4.78
CA LEU A 94 6.85 1.94 4.84
C LEU A 94 8.18 2.61 5.20
N TRP A 95 8.71 3.42 4.29
CA TRP A 95 9.95 4.17 4.51
C TRP A 95 9.65 5.59 5.02
N MET A 96 8.65 6.23 4.43
CA MET A 96 8.22 7.56 4.83
C MET A 96 6.71 7.71 4.60
N ASN A 97 6.05 8.35 5.54
CA ASN A 97 4.68 8.81 5.40
C ASN A 97 4.64 10.28 5.79
N LYS A 98 4.20 11.13 4.87
CA LYS A 98 4.14 12.57 5.07
C LYS A 98 2.79 13.10 4.65
N ASP A 99 2.15 13.79 5.58
CA ASP A 99 0.99 14.59 5.25
C ASP A 99 1.44 15.85 4.51
N LEU A 100 0.94 16.06 3.29
CA LEU A 100 1.31 17.21 2.47
C LEU A 100 0.38 18.39 2.73
N ASN A 101 -0.93 18.14 2.74
CA ASN A 101 -1.97 19.11 3.02
C ASN A 101 -3.31 18.41 3.33
N GLU A 102 -4.40 19.17 3.40
CA GLU A 102 -5.75 18.63 3.66
C GLU A 102 -6.23 17.62 2.61
N ASN A 103 -5.72 17.70 1.38
CA ASN A 103 -6.18 16.93 0.21
C ASN A 103 -5.24 15.79 -0.19
N TYR A 104 -3.97 15.84 0.19
CA TYR A 104 -2.94 14.93 -0.30
C TYR A 104 -2.02 14.43 0.80
N ARG A 105 -1.56 13.20 0.63
CA ARG A 105 -0.53 12.55 1.43
C ARG A 105 0.51 11.96 0.49
N ALA A 106 1.78 12.03 0.86
CA ALA A 106 2.83 11.33 0.15
C ALA A 106 3.38 10.20 1.02
N GLN A 107 3.72 9.10 0.37
CA GLN A 107 4.36 7.97 1.01
C GLN A 107 5.45 7.39 0.13
N ILE A 108 6.51 6.94 0.77
CA ILE A 108 7.55 6.13 0.14
C ILE A 108 7.41 4.73 0.70
N VAL A 109 7.09 3.80 -0.18
CA VAL A 109 6.77 2.42 0.19
C VAL A 109 7.55 1.45 -0.68
N SER A 110 7.91 0.30 -0.12
CA SER A 110 8.42 -0.83 -0.86
C SER A 110 7.53 -2.04 -0.64
N TYR A 111 7.23 -2.75 -1.73
CA TYR A 111 6.48 -4.01 -1.70
C TYR A 111 7.34 -5.22 -2.06
N SER A 112 8.66 -5.05 -2.22
CA SER A 112 9.57 -6.14 -2.55
C SER A 112 10.97 -5.88 -1.99
N VAL A 113 11.70 -6.96 -1.72
CA VAL A 113 13.11 -6.90 -1.37
C VAL A 113 14.01 -6.64 -2.59
N MET A 114 13.50 -6.88 -3.80
CA MET A 114 14.26 -6.74 -5.05
C MET A 114 14.02 -5.41 -5.76
N VAL A 115 12.91 -4.73 -5.46
CA VAL A 115 12.52 -3.48 -6.14
C VAL A 115 12.82 -2.31 -5.20
N PRO A 116 13.45 -1.22 -5.69
CA PRO A 116 13.62 -0.02 -4.88
C PRO A 116 12.26 0.53 -4.43
N PRO A 117 12.23 1.26 -3.30
CA PRO A 117 11.01 1.90 -2.86
C PRO A 117 10.51 2.91 -3.90
N LEU A 118 9.20 3.08 -3.95
CA LEU A 118 8.52 3.94 -4.88
C LEU A 118 7.83 5.08 -4.14
N LEU A 119 7.75 6.24 -4.80
CA LEU A 119 7.02 7.40 -4.31
C LEU A 119 5.57 7.29 -4.76
N GLN A 120 4.64 7.40 -3.83
CA GLN A 120 3.21 7.47 -4.09
C GLN A 120 2.64 8.77 -3.55
N ILE A 121 1.80 9.41 -4.35
CA ILE A 121 0.96 10.52 -3.91
C ILE A 121 -0.48 10.03 -3.90
N VAL A 122 -1.12 10.23 -2.76
CA VAL A 122 -2.45 9.72 -2.44
C VAL A 122 -3.37 10.90 -2.15
N GLU A 123 -4.47 10.96 -2.89
CA GLU A 123 -5.53 11.94 -2.72
C GLU A 123 -6.52 11.46 -1.65
N LYS A 124 -6.82 12.33 -0.68
CA LYS A 124 -7.75 12.06 0.42
C LYS A 124 -9.17 12.39 -0.03
N LYS A 125 -10.06 11.38 -0.02
CA LYS A 125 -11.49 11.53 -0.36
C LYS A 125 -12.38 10.99 0.77
N GLY A 126 -12.53 11.80 1.82
CA GLY A 126 -13.42 11.48 2.93
C GLY A 126 -12.94 10.27 3.73
N LEU A 127 -13.60 9.12 3.56
CA LEU A 127 -13.26 7.84 4.20
C LEU A 127 -12.31 6.96 3.36
N PHE A 128 -12.11 7.33 2.10
CA PHE A 128 -11.26 6.60 1.17
C PHE A 128 -10.09 7.48 0.73
N GLU A 129 -9.04 6.82 0.28
CA GLU A 129 -7.86 7.43 -0.31
C GLU A 129 -7.67 6.85 -1.71
N LYS A 130 -7.21 7.66 -2.65
CA LYS A 130 -6.92 7.21 -4.02
C LYS A 130 -5.48 7.53 -4.37
N GLN A 131 -4.70 6.51 -4.72
CA GLN A 131 -3.38 6.73 -5.27
C GLN A 131 -3.51 7.33 -6.68
N ILE A 132 -2.99 8.55 -6.86
CA ILE A 132 -3.05 9.27 -8.14
C ILE A 132 -1.74 9.23 -8.90
N ILE A 133 -0.61 9.12 -8.18
CA ILE A 133 0.74 9.13 -8.78
C ILE A 133 1.56 8.02 -8.16
N GLN A 134 2.36 7.37 -9.01
CA GLN A 134 3.40 6.42 -8.62
C GLN A 134 4.64 6.73 -9.44
N CYS A 135 5.77 6.92 -8.77
CA CYS A 135 7.05 7.18 -9.40
C CYS A 135 8.12 6.25 -8.83
N THR A 136 8.95 5.68 -9.70
CA THR A 136 10.04 4.77 -9.34
C THR A 136 11.39 5.42 -9.60
N ASP A 137 12.43 4.92 -8.93
CA ASP A 137 13.82 5.38 -9.16
C ASP A 137 14.24 5.27 -10.63
N SER A 138 13.72 4.29 -11.38
CA SER A 138 14.00 4.15 -12.82
C SER A 138 13.52 5.35 -13.62
N GLU A 139 12.32 5.88 -13.34
CA GLU A 139 11.77 7.04 -14.04
C GLU A 139 12.57 8.33 -13.76
N LEU A 140 13.25 8.39 -12.62
CA LEU A 140 14.16 9.50 -12.27
C LEU A 140 15.53 9.35 -12.95
N ARG A 141 16.07 8.12 -13.00
CA ARG A 141 17.37 7.82 -13.60
C ARG A 141 17.38 8.00 -15.12
N ASP A 142 16.29 7.64 -15.80
CA ASP A 142 16.14 7.85 -17.26
C ASP A 142 16.25 9.33 -17.66
N ARG A 143 16.17 10.25 -16.69
CA ARG A 143 16.35 11.69 -16.88
C ARG A 143 17.67 12.24 -16.33
N ASN A 144 18.71 11.40 -16.23
CA ASN A 144 20.09 11.76 -15.83
C ASN A 144 20.23 12.31 -14.40
N LEU A 145 19.49 11.76 -13.44
CA LEU A 145 19.63 12.11 -12.03
C LEU A 145 20.24 10.98 -11.23
N GLU A 146 21.36 11.25 -10.55
CA GLU A 146 21.89 10.42 -9.45
C GLU A 146 21.07 10.61 -8.16
N VAL A 147 19.75 10.68 -8.29
CA VAL A 147 18.83 10.93 -7.17
C VAL A 147 17.99 9.68 -6.96
N SER A 148 17.95 9.19 -5.73
CA SER A 148 17.14 8.03 -5.34
C SER A 148 16.03 8.47 -4.39
N ILE A 149 14.79 8.03 -4.65
CA ILE A 149 13.63 8.23 -3.78
C ILE A 149 13.95 7.70 -2.37
N ARG A 150 14.68 6.59 -2.28
CA ARG A 150 15.10 5.99 -1.00
C ARG A 150 15.84 6.97 -0.08
N ASN A 151 16.63 7.88 -0.65
CA ASN A 151 17.50 8.76 0.13
C ASN A 151 16.81 10.05 0.59
N SER A 152 15.54 10.28 0.21
CA SER A 152 14.84 11.50 0.61
C SER A 152 14.53 11.48 2.09
N LYS A 153 14.83 12.59 2.76
CA LYS A 153 14.59 12.81 4.19
C LYS A 153 13.23 13.45 4.47
N ASP A 154 12.72 14.24 3.53
CA ASP A 154 11.39 14.85 3.65
C ASP A 154 10.76 15.09 2.26
N LEU A 155 9.44 15.26 2.24
CA LEU A 155 8.63 15.59 1.07
C LEU A 155 7.83 16.86 1.36
N ILE A 156 7.97 17.84 0.48
CA ILE A 156 7.28 19.13 0.62
C ILE A 156 6.45 19.36 -0.64
N LEU A 157 5.15 19.63 -0.45
CA LEU A 157 4.31 20.10 -1.54
C LEU A 157 4.65 21.58 -1.81
N GLN A 158 5.16 21.86 -3.01
CA GLN A 158 5.44 23.24 -3.40
C GLN A 158 4.25 23.90 -4.06
N LYS A 159 3.62 23.20 -5.01
CA LYS A 159 2.55 23.76 -5.81
C LYS A 159 1.52 22.72 -6.15
N ASP A 160 0.27 23.16 -6.07
CA ASP A 160 -0.89 22.38 -6.43
C ASP A 160 -1.75 23.17 -7.42
N THR A 161 -2.08 22.58 -8.57
CA THR A 161 -2.92 23.19 -9.61
C THR A 161 -3.92 22.17 -10.12
N ASP A 162 -4.89 22.58 -10.92
CA ASP A 162 -5.94 21.68 -11.44
C ASP A 162 -5.38 20.51 -12.24
N SER A 163 -4.25 20.69 -12.93
CA SER A 163 -3.66 19.69 -13.84
C SER A 163 -2.34 19.09 -13.35
N THR A 164 -1.59 19.79 -12.49
CA THR A 164 -0.28 19.33 -12.02
C THR A 164 -0.09 19.45 -10.51
N ILE A 165 0.72 18.54 -9.96
CA ILE A 165 1.20 18.61 -8.58
C ILE A 165 2.73 18.63 -8.56
N THR A 166 3.30 19.52 -7.76
CA THR A 166 4.74 19.74 -7.68
C THR A 166 5.24 19.44 -6.28
N LEU A 167 6.15 18.48 -6.17
CA LEU A 167 6.70 17.97 -4.92
C LEU A 167 8.21 18.15 -4.89
N THR A 168 8.75 18.66 -3.80
CA THR A 168 10.19 18.70 -3.56
C THR A 168 10.61 17.58 -2.63
N LEU A 169 11.55 16.75 -3.11
CA LEU A 169 12.29 15.77 -2.33
C LEU A 169 13.47 16.48 -1.66
N PHE A 170 13.50 16.44 -0.33
CA PHE A 170 14.57 17.01 0.46
C PHE A 170 15.62 15.95 0.79
N TYR A 171 16.89 16.21 0.49
CA TYR A 171 17.99 15.27 0.72
C TYR A 171 18.97 15.72 1.82
N GLY A 172 18.84 16.95 2.33
CA GLY A 172 19.87 17.60 3.15
C GLY A 172 21.09 18.06 2.33
N GLY A 173 20.90 18.24 1.02
CA GLY A 173 21.85 18.71 0.02
C GLY A 173 21.07 19.43 -1.11
N PRO A 174 21.45 19.32 -2.40
CA PRO A 174 20.60 19.86 -3.47
C PRO A 174 19.26 19.12 -3.48
N ASN A 175 18.18 19.89 -3.39
CA ASN A 175 16.83 19.35 -3.40
C ASN A 175 16.45 18.97 -4.83
N THR A 176 15.38 18.20 -4.99
CA THR A 176 14.87 17.89 -6.34
C THR A 176 13.38 18.09 -6.35
N THR A 177 12.92 18.96 -7.24
CA THR A 177 11.52 19.30 -7.43
C THR A 177 10.97 18.52 -8.62
N LEU A 178 9.95 17.71 -8.38
CA LEU A 178 9.28 16.87 -9.36
C LEU A 178 7.89 17.44 -9.64
N THR A 179 7.53 17.59 -10.90
CA THR A 179 6.18 17.98 -11.31
C THR A 179 5.49 16.85 -12.05
N PHE A 180 4.34 16.44 -11.54
CA PHE A 180 3.54 15.35 -12.07
C PHE A 180 2.24 15.86 -12.68
N ASN A 181 1.74 15.17 -13.70
CA ASN A 181 0.41 15.36 -14.22
C ASN A 181 -0.61 14.60 -13.35
N LYS A 182 -1.65 15.27 -12.86
CA LYS A 182 -2.68 14.64 -12.02
C LYS A 182 -3.57 13.65 -12.77
N VAL A 183 -3.79 13.87 -14.06
CA VAL A 183 -4.67 13.04 -14.89
C VAL A 183 -3.97 11.75 -15.31
N THR A 184 -2.72 11.85 -15.74
CA THR A 184 -1.96 10.69 -16.24
C THR A 184 -1.10 10.03 -15.18
N GLY A 185 -0.87 10.70 -14.04
CA GLY A 185 0.03 10.25 -12.98
C GLY A 185 1.51 10.31 -13.36
N LYS A 186 1.86 10.80 -14.55
CA LYS A 186 3.23 10.77 -15.10
C LYS A 186 4.05 11.98 -14.70
N LEU A 187 5.35 11.75 -14.54
CA LEU A 187 6.35 12.80 -14.32
C LEU A 187 6.52 13.66 -15.59
N ILE A 188 6.31 14.97 -15.46
CA ILE A 188 6.42 15.94 -16.56
C ILE A 188 7.78 16.62 -16.53
N LYS A 189 8.16 17.18 -15.37
CA LYS A 189 9.31 18.08 -15.21
C LYS A 189 10.10 17.74 -13.95
N ILE A 190 11.41 17.96 -14.01
CA ILE A 190 12.33 17.83 -12.88
C ILE A 190 13.22 19.07 -12.82
N GLU A 191 13.43 19.61 -11.61
CA GLU A 191 14.29 20.75 -11.31
C GLU A 191 15.17 20.42 -10.09
N LYS A 192 16.40 20.94 -10.05
CA LYS A 192 17.34 20.83 -8.93
C LYS A 192 17.51 22.16 -8.23
#